data_AF-Q8I2S0-F1
#
_entry.id   AF-Q8I2S0-F1
#
_cell.length_a   1.000
_cell.length_b   1.000
_cell.length_c   1.000
_cell.angle_alpha   90.00
_cell.angle_beta   90.00
_cell.angle_gamma   90.00
#
_symmetry.space_group_name_H-M   'P 1'
#
loop_
_entity.id
_entity.type
_entity.pdbx_description
1 polymer ?
#
loop_
_entity_poly.entity_id
_entity_poly.type
_entity_poly.pdbx_seq_one_letter_code
_entity_poly.pdbx_strand_id
1 'polypeptide(L)'
;MRIIKCLDQIFRPVLPNVNINNIQKNKKINILYFIDVSKFHVFEQLLLEESLFRISNNTTEGLNNIGFVIVNNTCEEMNESKGNECIFNNKKCVILGISNKIKDHIKDTNYIKENKISLIKRFTGGGTIYINKNSLLVSLILPHKFEKNKKIYPSNITEWSYNYFYNTSKQIYDKTQINNEKNSLNKNHILFNQYFNYYENDYVYKDYDEHNKNIILKKVGGNAQSFARNYFVHHTSYIWTCDYKEMNNILLNPSKQPIYRNKRKHQHFLQSIKLCLHDDIHTPNIFIEKLIKHIKHIINYKNITDQHDYWFFNKINLKNINDHILRNSEHFDDIYVADMNLLQCIFNYYNNSSLFNNMRSTYFLDLEGKKVSDRYYDIPTYFL
;
A
#
# COMPACT_ATOMS: atom_id res chain seq x y z
N MET A 1 13.34 -20.81 -6.47
CA MET A 1 11.98 -20.26 -6.59
C MET A 1 10.99 -21.37 -6.23
N ARG A 2 10.17 -21.16 -5.20
CA ARG A 2 9.24 -22.18 -4.67
C ARG A 2 7.81 -21.87 -5.10
N ILE A 3 7.07 -22.86 -5.57
CA ILE A 3 5.64 -22.68 -5.91
C ILE A 3 4.84 -22.82 -4.62
N ILE A 4 4.01 -21.82 -4.30
CA ILE A 4 3.03 -21.92 -3.23
C ILE A 4 1.79 -22.60 -3.81
N LYS A 5 1.43 -23.76 -3.26
CA LYS A 5 0.31 -24.59 -3.74
C LYS A 5 -0.96 -24.40 -2.93
N CYS A 6 -0.87 -23.93 -1.68
CA CYS A 6 -2.04 -23.79 -0.81
C CYS A 6 -1.93 -22.59 0.13
N LEU A 7 -3.08 -22.18 0.65
CA LEU A 7 -3.23 -21.05 1.56
C LEU A 7 -2.36 -21.20 2.82
N ASP A 8 -2.29 -22.41 3.38
CA ASP A 8 -1.49 -22.70 4.57
C ASP A 8 0.00 -22.41 4.37
N GLN A 9 0.53 -22.51 3.14
CA GLN A 9 1.93 -22.19 2.90
C GLN A 9 2.23 -20.69 2.95
N ILE A 10 1.22 -19.82 2.79
CA ILE A 10 1.37 -18.37 3.03
C ILE A 10 1.21 -18.06 4.51
N PHE A 11 0.17 -18.61 5.14
CA PHE A 11 -0.23 -18.24 6.51
C PHE A 11 0.46 -19.05 7.62
N ARG A 12 1.05 -20.20 7.27
CA ARG A 12 1.83 -21.10 8.14
C ARG A 12 3.00 -21.69 7.35
N PRO A 13 3.95 -20.86 6.86
CA PRO A 13 5.07 -21.31 6.08
C PRO A 13 5.91 -22.32 6.88
N VAL A 14 5.91 -23.57 6.43
CA VAL A 14 6.88 -24.58 6.88
C VAL A 14 8.21 -24.19 6.23
N LEU A 15 9.15 -23.67 7.01
CA LEU A 15 10.45 -23.22 6.51
C LEU A 15 11.34 -24.43 6.21
N PRO A 16 11.63 -24.76 4.94
CA PRO A 16 12.51 -25.86 4.61
C PRO A 16 13.95 -25.32 4.57
N ASN A 17 14.83 -25.91 5.37
CA ASN A 17 16.29 -25.79 5.28
C ASN A 17 16.84 -24.36 5.36
N VAL A 18 16.36 -23.56 6.32
CA VAL A 18 17.25 -22.51 6.85
C VAL A 18 18.33 -23.23 7.64
N ASN A 19 19.61 -22.91 7.42
CA ASN A 19 20.67 -23.42 8.28
C ASN A 19 20.50 -22.77 9.67
N ILE A 20 19.63 -23.35 10.50
CA ILE A 20 19.24 -22.85 11.83
C ILE A 20 20.47 -22.62 12.70
N ASN A 21 21.62 -23.23 12.38
CA ASN A 21 22.88 -22.98 13.07
C ASN A 21 23.29 -21.49 13.10
N ASN A 22 22.87 -20.67 12.12
CA ASN A 22 23.15 -19.22 12.12
C ASN A 22 22.04 -18.37 12.77
N ILE A 23 20.81 -18.88 12.88
CA ILE A 23 19.73 -18.21 13.60
C ILE A 23 19.76 -18.75 15.01
N GLN A 24 20.15 -17.94 16.00
CA GLN A 24 20.11 -18.34 17.42
C GLN A 24 18.87 -19.17 17.68
N LYS A 25 19.06 -20.45 18.07
CA LYS A 25 18.08 -21.57 18.04
C LYS A 25 16.72 -21.29 18.70
N ASN A 26 16.54 -20.13 19.34
CA ASN A 26 15.36 -19.76 20.12
C ASN A 26 14.56 -18.60 19.52
N LYS A 27 14.95 -18.03 18.36
CA LYS A 27 14.17 -16.95 17.74
C LYS A 27 12.92 -17.52 17.05
N LYS A 28 11.77 -16.93 17.35
CA LYS A 28 10.52 -17.15 16.63
C LYS A 28 10.66 -16.62 15.20
N ILE A 29 10.25 -17.42 14.23
CA ILE A 29 10.38 -17.05 12.82
C ILE A 29 9.10 -16.41 12.30
N ASN A 30 9.28 -15.31 11.58
CA ASN A 30 8.23 -14.48 11.00
C ASN A 30 8.58 -14.16 9.54
N ILE A 31 7.58 -13.81 8.74
CA ILE A 31 7.77 -13.50 7.32
C ILE A 31 7.07 -12.20 6.96
N LEU A 32 7.76 -11.31 6.26
CA LEU A 32 7.18 -10.16 5.57
C LEU A 32 7.17 -10.48 4.07
N TYR A 33 5.99 -10.59 3.48
CA TYR A 33 5.83 -10.78 2.04
C TYR A 33 5.71 -9.46 1.30
N PHE A 34 6.39 -9.33 0.17
CA PHE A 34 6.19 -8.28 -0.80
C PHE A 34 5.38 -8.82 -1.99
N ILE A 35 4.31 -8.12 -2.36
CA ILE A 35 3.45 -8.46 -3.49
C ILE A 35 3.28 -7.24 -4.39
N ASP A 36 3.67 -7.38 -5.65
CA ASP A 36 3.38 -6.38 -6.69
C ASP A 36 2.11 -6.80 -7.42
N VAL A 37 1.09 -5.94 -7.38
CA VAL A 37 -0.21 -6.10 -8.04
C VAL A 37 -0.48 -5.01 -9.07
N SER A 38 0.55 -4.40 -9.66
CA SER A 38 0.41 -3.23 -10.56
C SER A 38 -0.44 -3.47 -11.82
N LYS A 39 -0.68 -4.73 -12.23
CA LYS A 39 -1.64 -5.01 -13.30
C LYS A 39 -3.10 -5.06 -12.83
N PHE A 40 -3.35 -5.17 -11.52
CA PHE A 40 -4.69 -5.32 -10.95
C PHE A 40 -5.46 -4.02 -11.03
N HIS A 41 -6.76 -4.14 -11.25
CA HIS A 41 -7.66 -3.03 -10.94
C HIS A 41 -7.66 -2.79 -9.43
N VAL A 42 -7.81 -1.52 -9.00
CA VAL A 42 -7.72 -1.16 -7.57
C VAL A 42 -8.79 -1.88 -6.73
N PHE A 43 -9.95 -2.20 -7.31
CA PHE A 43 -10.96 -3.03 -6.67
C PHE A 43 -10.41 -4.41 -6.28
N GLU A 44 -9.73 -5.07 -7.20
CA GLU A 44 -9.20 -6.42 -7.01
C GLU A 44 -8.05 -6.42 -5.98
N GLN A 45 -7.21 -5.38 -5.99
CA GLN A 45 -6.24 -5.13 -4.92
C GLN A 45 -6.93 -5.02 -3.55
N LEU A 46 -8.00 -4.22 -3.44
CA LEU A 46 -8.70 -4.02 -2.17
C LEU A 46 -9.35 -5.32 -1.66
N LEU A 47 -9.87 -6.17 -2.56
CA LEU A 47 -10.37 -7.50 -2.18
C LEU A 47 -9.26 -8.41 -1.66
N LEU A 48 -8.10 -8.41 -2.31
CA LEU A 48 -6.94 -9.17 -1.87
C LEU A 48 -6.43 -8.65 -0.51
N GLU A 49 -6.28 -7.34 -0.35
CA GLU A 49 -5.88 -6.70 0.92
C GLU A 49 -6.81 -7.10 2.06
N GLU A 50 -8.12 -6.99 1.85
CA GLU A 50 -9.11 -7.34 2.87
C GLU A 50 -9.03 -8.83 3.22
N SER A 51 -8.92 -9.70 2.22
CA SER A 51 -8.78 -11.15 2.43
C SER A 51 -7.55 -11.47 3.27
N LEU A 52 -6.38 -10.95 2.89
CA LEU A 52 -5.12 -11.17 3.60
C LEU A 52 -5.20 -10.64 5.04
N PHE A 53 -5.75 -9.44 5.24
CA PHE A 53 -5.91 -8.84 6.57
C PHE A 53 -6.81 -9.68 7.49
N ARG A 54 -7.97 -10.09 6.99
CA ARG A 54 -8.96 -10.85 7.78
C ARG A 54 -8.48 -12.25 8.10
N ILE A 55 -7.90 -12.95 7.12
CA ILE A 55 -7.34 -14.28 7.31
C ILE A 55 -6.17 -14.23 8.29
N SER A 56 -5.23 -13.29 8.12
CA SER A 56 -4.07 -13.16 9.04
C SER A 56 -4.49 -12.98 10.49
N ASN A 57 -5.49 -12.13 10.75
CA ASN A 57 -5.96 -11.89 12.10
C ASN A 57 -6.49 -13.16 12.79
N ASN A 58 -7.10 -14.08 12.03
CA ASN A 58 -7.71 -15.30 12.55
C ASN A 58 -6.75 -16.50 12.56
N THR A 59 -5.77 -16.59 11.66
CA THR A 59 -4.88 -17.77 11.56
C THR A 59 -3.66 -17.69 12.47
N THR A 60 -3.21 -16.47 12.82
CA THR A 60 -2.03 -16.30 13.67
C THR A 60 -2.42 -16.44 15.15
N GLU A 61 -2.44 -17.66 15.66
CA GLU A 61 -2.54 -17.95 17.11
C GLU A 61 -1.23 -17.63 17.85
N GLY A 62 -0.46 -16.65 17.36
CA GLY A 62 0.84 -16.29 17.94
C GLY A 62 1.99 -17.26 17.63
N LEU A 63 1.79 -18.29 16.80
CA LEU A 63 2.83 -19.27 16.43
C LEU A 63 3.87 -18.74 15.44
N ASN A 64 3.45 -17.96 14.45
CA ASN A 64 4.28 -17.30 13.44
C ASN A 64 3.57 -16.00 13.04
N ASN A 65 4.30 -14.88 12.99
CA ASN A 65 3.71 -13.62 12.55
C ASN A 65 4.01 -13.42 11.05
N ILE A 66 3.03 -12.96 10.30
CA ILE A 66 3.18 -12.70 8.86
C ILE A 66 2.80 -11.27 8.56
N GLY A 67 3.57 -10.57 7.75
CA GLY A 67 3.22 -9.26 7.22
C GLY A 67 3.11 -9.27 5.71
N PHE A 68 2.43 -8.28 5.16
CA PHE A 68 2.36 -8.03 3.72
C PHE A 68 2.66 -6.56 3.42
N VAL A 69 3.51 -6.33 2.43
CA VAL A 69 3.69 -5.07 1.72
C VAL A 69 3.15 -5.26 0.32
N ILE A 70 2.10 -4.54 -0.03
CA ILE A 70 1.44 -4.65 -1.33
C ILE A 70 1.62 -3.33 -2.07
N VAL A 71 2.04 -3.38 -3.32
CA VAL A 71 2.17 -2.20 -4.18
C VAL A 71 1.32 -2.31 -5.42
N ASN A 72 0.73 -1.20 -5.84
CA ASN A 72 0.04 -1.09 -7.14
C ASN A 72 0.43 0.22 -7.81
N ASN A 73 1.27 0.12 -8.83
CA ASN A 73 1.54 1.22 -9.73
C ASN A 73 0.40 1.34 -10.74
N THR A 74 -0.51 2.29 -10.50
CA THR A 74 -1.59 2.57 -11.45
C THR A 74 -1.15 3.51 -12.59
N CYS A 75 0.04 4.11 -12.50
CA CYS A 75 0.47 5.15 -13.42
C CYS A 75 0.69 4.60 -14.83
N GLU A 76 0.15 5.26 -15.84
CA GLU A 76 0.59 5.02 -17.21
C GLU A 76 1.89 5.79 -17.46
N GLU A 77 2.99 5.05 -17.61
CA GLU A 77 4.20 5.59 -18.20
C GLU A 77 3.93 5.72 -19.71
N MET A 78 4.13 6.93 -20.27
CA MET A 78 4.01 7.17 -21.70
C MET A 78 5.08 6.36 -22.43
N ASN A 79 4.76 5.13 -22.78
CA ASN A 79 5.52 4.39 -23.78
C ASN A 79 4.90 4.75 -25.13
N GLU A 80 5.60 5.57 -25.90
CA GLU A 80 5.22 6.03 -27.25
C GLU A 80 5.09 4.88 -28.29
N SER A 81 5.28 3.63 -27.88
CA SER A 81 5.51 2.49 -28.79
C SER A 81 4.67 1.25 -28.50
N LYS A 82 3.47 1.38 -27.92
CA LYS A 82 2.46 0.30 -27.96
C LYS A 82 1.26 0.68 -28.82
N GLY A 83 1.37 0.36 -30.11
CA GLY A 83 0.23 0.30 -31.01
C GLY A 83 -0.78 -0.76 -30.55
N ASN A 84 -2.05 -0.37 -30.52
CA ASN A 84 -3.22 -1.23 -30.68
C ASN A 84 -3.42 -2.45 -29.75
N GLU A 85 -2.90 -2.47 -28.52
CA GLU A 85 -3.45 -3.38 -27.47
C GLU A 85 -4.71 -2.74 -26.83
N CYS A 86 -5.82 -2.87 -27.56
CA CYS A 86 -7.16 -3.27 -27.08
C CYS A 86 -7.77 -2.55 -25.85
N ILE A 87 -8.22 -1.31 -26.03
CA ILE A 87 -9.63 -0.84 -26.03
C ILE A 87 -10.55 -1.07 -24.79
N PHE A 88 -10.25 -1.88 -23.76
CA PHE A 88 -11.23 -2.18 -22.68
C PHE A 88 -10.85 -1.89 -21.21
N ASN A 89 -9.68 -1.33 -20.88
CA ASN A 89 -9.31 -1.17 -19.47
C ASN A 89 -9.57 0.23 -18.92
N ASN A 90 -10.84 0.57 -18.63
CA ASN A 90 -11.12 1.76 -17.84
C ASN A 90 -10.70 1.52 -16.38
N LYS A 91 -9.52 2.02 -16.00
CA LYS A 91 -8.98 1.94 -14.63
C LYS A 91 -9.47 3.07 -13.71
N LYS A 92 -10.36 3.93 -14.20
CA LYS A 92 -10.88 5.09 -13.45
C LYS A 92 -11.81 4.61 -12.35
N CYS A 93 -11.51 4.98 -11.11
CA CYS A 93 -12.40 4.67 -9.99
C CYS A 93 -12.43 5.76 -8.92
N VAL A 94 -13.59 5.89 -8.27
CA VAL A 94 -13.76 6.65 -7.03
C VAL A 94 -13.88 5.65 -5.89
N ILE A 95 -13.03 5.81 -4.88
CA ILE A 95 -12.97 4.91 -3.73
C ILE A 95 -13.42 5.67 -2.49
N LEU A 96 -14.60 5.30 -2.01
CA LEU A 96 -15.23 5.83 -0.81
C LEU A 96 -14.76 5.05 0.43
N GLY A 97 -14.48 5.76 1.52
CA GLY A 97 -14.28 5.14 2.82
C GLY A 97 -15.56 4.44 3.31
N ILE A 98 -15.41 3.49 4.24
CA ILE A 98 -16.50 2.61 4.70
C ILE A 98 -17.77 3.36 5.13
N SER A 99 -17.64 4.54 5.72
CA SER A 99 -18.74 5.39 6.21
C SER A 99 -19.27 6.42 5.19
N ASN A 100 -18.58 6.62 4.07
CA ASN A 100 -18.84 7.73 3.15
C ASN A 100 -20.00 7.39 2.22
N LYS A 101 -20.84 8.36 1.87
CA LYS A 101 -22.00 8.19 0.96
C LYS A 101 -21.77 8.93 -0.35
N ILE A 102 -22.33 8.44 -1.45
CA ILE A 102 -22.17 9.05 -2.78
C ILE A 102 -22.56 10.53 -2.76
N LYS A 103 -23.76 10.84 -2.27
CA LYS A 103 -24.32 12.21 -2.24
C LYS A 103 -23.45 13.25 -1.54
N ASP A 104 -22.59 12.82 -0.60
CA ASP A 104 -21.77 13.74 0.20
C ASP A 104 -20.36 13.94 -0.39
N HIS A 105 -19.99 13.13 -1.39
CA HIS A 105 -18.62 13.07 -1.91
C HIS A 105 -18.51 13.15 -3.44
N ILE A 106 -19.56 12.81 -4.17
CA ILE A 106 -19.59 12.84 -5.63
C ILE A 106 -20.40 14.06 -6.07
N LYS A 107 -19.81 14.86 -6.95
CA LYS A 107 -20.38 16.12 -7.42
C LYS A 107 -21.41 15.90 -8.53
N ASP A 108 -21.09 15.03 -9.49
CA ASP A 108 -21.91 14.77 -10.66
C ASP A 108 -21.91 13.27 -10.98
N THR A 109 -23.02 12.60 -10.66
CA THR A 109 -23.20 11.17 -10.96
C THR A 109 -23.39 10.88 -12.45
N ASN A 110 -23.84 11.85 -13.25
CA ASN A 110 -23.92 11.69 -14.70
C ASN A 110 -22.51 11.69 -15.29
N TYR A 111 -21.63 12.57 -14.82
CA TYR A 111 -20.22 12.55 -15.20
C TYR A 111 -19.56 11.19 -14.89
N ILE A 112 -19.84 10.60 -13.71
CA ILE A 112 -19.37 9.24 -13.36
C ILE A 112 -19.81 8.22 -14.40
N LYS A 113 -21.10 8.23 -14.77
CA LYS A 113 -21.71 7.30 -15.73
C LYS A 113 -21.11 7.46 -17.13
N GLU A 114 -21.08 8.68 -17.64
CA GLU A 114 -20.58 9.00 -18.99
C GLU A 114 -19.10 8.65 -19.15
N ASN A 115 -18.30 8.86 -18.11
CA ASN A 115 -16.87 8.55 -18.11
C ASN A 115 -16.55 7.12 -17.61
N LYS A 116 -17.59 6.28 -17.45
CA LYS A 116 -17.49 4.86 -17.03
C LYS A 116 -16.68 4.65 -15.75
N ILE A 117 -16.75 5.57 -14.80
CA ILE A 117 -15.93 5.55 -13.57
C ILE A 117 -16.55 4.58 -12.55
N SER A 118 -15.78 3.60 -12.10
CA SER A 118 -16.27 2.64 -11.09
C SER A 118 -16.36 3.28 -9.70
N LEU A 119 -17.41 2.96 -8.95
CA LEU A 119 -17.59 3.40 -7.57
C LEU A 119 -17.33 2.24 -6.61
N ILE A 120 -16.34 2.40 -5.74
CA ILE A 120 -15.89 1.35 -4.81
C ILE A 120 -16.11 1.83 -3.38
N LYS A 121 -16.71 1.00 -2.53
CA LYS A 121 -16.57 1.10 -1.08
C LYS A 121 -15.36 0.28 -0.66
N ARG A 122 -14.44 0.84 0.13
CA ARG A 122 -13.32 0.09 0.71
C ARG A 122 -13.58 -0.28 2.18
N PHE A 123 -12.88 -1.31 2.66
CA PHE A 123 -12.98 -1.80 4.03
C PHE A 123 -12.35 -0.92 5.12
N THR A 124 -11.61 0.12 4.73
CA THR A 124 -10.97 1.08 5.65
C THR A 124 -11.77 2.39 5.75
N GLY A 125 -11.56 3.13 6.84
CA GLY A 125 -12.15 4.47 7.03
C GLY A 125 -11.45 5.55 6.18
N GLY A 126 -11.83 6.81 6.39
CA GLY A 126 -11.15 7.98 5.82
C GLY A 126 -11.84 8.61 4.60
N GLY A 127 -11.13 9.54 3.94
CA GLY A 127 -11.66 10.34 2.85
C GLY A 127 -11.95 9.56 1.56
N THR A 128 -12.65 10.19 0.63
CA THR A 128 -12.88 9.66 -0.72
C THR A 128 -11.71 10.06 -1.62
N ILE A 129 -11.22 9.13 -2.44
CA ILE A 129 -10.15 9.37 -3.42
C ILE A 129 -10.64 9.07 -4.83
N TYR A 130 -10.03 9.73 -5.80
CA TYR A 130 -10.21 9.45 -7.23
C TYR A 130 -8.88 8.97 -7.79
N ILE A 131 -8.92 7.86 -8.53
CA ILE A 131 -7.76 7.27 -9.20
C ILE A 131 -8.06 7.23 -10.69
N ASN A 132 -7.15 7.83 -11.48
CA ASN A 132 -7.12 7.75 -12.93
C ASN A 132 -5.67 7.69 -13.39
N LYS A 133 -5.09 6.48 -13.36
CA LYS A 133 -3.74 6.21 -13.88
C LYS A 133 -2.67 7.19 -13.37
N ASN A 134 -2.80 7.63 -12.14
CA ASN A 134 -2.07 8.78 -11.59
C ASN A 134 -1.58 8.52 -10.17
N SER A 135 -1.69 7.29 -9.67
CA SER A 135 -1.46 6.98 -8.27
C SER A 135 -0.53 5.78 -8.08
N LEU A 136 0.35 5.88 -7.09
CA LEU A 136 1.07 4.74 -6.55
C LEU A 136 0.43 4.36 -5.22
N LEU A 137 -0.04 3.13 -5.11
CA LEU A 137 -0.67 2.62 -3.89
C LEU A 137 0.31 1.72 -3.16
N VAL A 138 0.44 1.91 -1.84
CA VAL A 138 1.28 1.07 -0.97
C VAL A 138 0.49 0.70 0.27
N SER A 139 0.44 -0.58 0.59
CA SER A 139 -0.33 -1.11 1.72
C SER A 139 0.57 -1.94 2.63
N LEU A 140 0.47 -1.66 3.93
CA LEU A 140 1.13 -2.39 5.00
C LEU A 140 0.05 -3.15 5.78
N ILE A 141 0.05 -4.47 5.69
CA ILE A 141 -0.78 -5.36 6.52
C ILE A 141 0.16 -6.05 7.49
N LEU A 142 0.16 -5.60 8.75
CA LEU A 142 1.18 -5.99 9.69
C LEU A 142 0.57 -6.44 11.03
N PRO A 143 1.19 -7.43 11.69
CA PRO A 143 0.81 -7.80 13.03
C PRO A 143 1.22 -6.69 13.99
N HIS A 144 0.46 -6.47 15.07
CA HIS A 144 0.85 -5.52 16.12
C HIS A 144 2.24 -5.81 16.67
N LYS A 145 2.65 -7.09 16.70
CA LYS A 145 3.98 -7.54 17.15
C LYS A 145 5.15 -7.13 16.23
N PHE A 146 4.87 -6.60 15.03
CA PHE A 146 5.93 -6.09 14.15
C PHE A 146 6.67 -4.91 14.81
N GLU A 147 5.92 -4.01 15.47
CA GLU A 147 6.46 -2.94 16.30
C GLU A 147 6.24 -3.28 17.79
N LYS A 148 7.33 -3.55 18.52
CA LYS A 148 7.27 -3.95 19.94
C LYS A 148 7.45 -2.77 20.89
N ASN A 149 8.15 -1.72 20.45
CA ASN A 149 8.59 -0.64 21.32
C ASN A 149 7.52 0.46 21.42
N LYS A 150 6.75 0.66 20.35
CA LYS A 150 5.67 1.66 20.29
C LYS A 150 4.35 0.98 19.96
N LYS A 151 3.37 1.08 20.86
CA LYS A 151 2.03 0.58 20.56
C LYS A 151 1.39 1.42 19.45
N ILE A 152 0.92 0.75 18.40
CA ILE A 152 0.33 1.39 17.22
C ILE A 152 -1.16 1.61 17.41
N TYR A 153 -1.61 2.83 17.12
CA TYR A 153 -2.98 3.29 17.25
C TYR A 153 -3.37 4.12 16.03
N PRO A 154 -4.68 4.32 15.76
CA PRO A 154 -5.13 5.17 14.67
C PRO A 154 -4.54 6.59 14.69
N SER A 155 -4.20 7.13 15.87
CA SER A 155 -3.66 8.48 16.04
C SER A 155 -2.15 8.62 15.76
N ASN A 156 -1.39 7.51 15.79
CA ASN A 156 0.06 7.55 15.64
C ASN A 156 0.58 6.72 14.46
N ILE A 157 -0.27 5.94 13.79
CA ILE A 157 0.16 5.00 12.75
C ILE A 157 0.80 5.73 11.56
N THR A 158 0.31 6.90 11.18
CA THR A 158 0.90 7.71 10.09
C THR A 158 2.28 8.27 10.46
N GLU A 159 2.45 8.76 11.69
CA GLU A 159 3.76 9.16 12.19
C GLU A 159 4.72 7.97 12.22
N TRP A 160 4.24 6.83 12.71
CA TRP A 160 5.05 5.62 12.80
C TRP A 160 5.46 5.14 11.41
N SER A 161 4.52 5.00 10.46
CA SER A 161 4.84 4.56 9.10
C SER A 161 5.75 5.54 8.37
N TYR A 162 5.55 6.85 8.54
CA TYR A 162 6.50 7.88 8.09
C TYR A 162 7.91 7.61 8.60
N ASN A 163 8.09 7.53 9.92
CA ASN A 163 9.41 7.38 10.53
C ASN A 163 10.04 6.01 10.23
N TYR A 164 9.22 4.97 10.12
CA TYR A 164 9.68 3.59 10.03
C TYR A 164 9.95 3.14 8.59
N PHE A 165 9.17 3.59 7.60
CA PHE A 165 9.28 3.12 6.21
C PHE A 165 9.70 4.20 5.21
N TYR A 166 9.58 5.48 5.53
CA TYR A 166 9.72 6.55 4.54
C TYR A 166 10.79 7.59 4.91
N ASN A 167 11.01 7.87 6.19
CA ASN A 167 12.05 8.78 6.69
C ASN A 167 13.43 8.08 6.75
N THR A 168 13.92 7.75 5.57
CA THR A 168 15.17 7.01 5.38
C THR A 168 16.39 7.71 5.97
N SER A 169 16.45 9.05 5.91
CA SER A 169 17.56 9.87 6.40
C SER A 169 17.72 9.80 7.92
N LYS A 170 16.62 9.88 8.68
CA LYS A 170 16.65 9.72 10.14
C LYS A 170 17.15 8.34 10.55
N GLN A 171 16.71 7.29 9.85
CA GLN A 171 17.15 5.93 10.16
C GLN A 171 18.62 5.67 9.83
N ILE A 172 19.14 6.25 8.76
CA ILE A 172 20.57 6.10 8.43
C ILE A 172 21.43 6.75 9.53
N TYR A 173 21.05 7.93 10.02
CA TYR A 173 21.81 8.63 11.06
C TYR A 173 21.82 7.86 12.41
N ASP A 174 20.67 7.37 12.86
CA ASP A 174 20.58 6.62 14.13
C ASP A 174 21.33 5.27 14.06
N LYS A 175 21.39 4.64 12.88
CA LYS A 175 21.93 3.28 12.72
C LYS A 175 23.40 3.24 12.33
N THR A 176 23.94 4.29 11.69
CA THR A 176 25.37 4.37 11.35
C THR A 176 26.28 4.53 12.57
N GLN A 177 25.75 5.01 13.71
CA GLN A 177 26.51 5.02 14.96
C GLN A 177 26.86 3.62 15.49
N ILE A 178 26.14 2.56 15.07
CA ILE A 178 26.33 1.21 15.60
C ILE A 178 27.43 0.44 14.84
N ASN A 179 27.64 0.71 13.55
CA ASN A 179 28.47 -0.17 12.70
C ASN A 179 29.88 0.33 12.35
N ASN A 180 30.33 1.52 12.76
CA ASN A 180 31.67 2.06 12.43
C ASN A 180 32.06 2.07 10.92
N GLU A 181 31.15 1.73 10.00
CA GLU A 181 31.36 1.90 8.57
C GLU A 181 31.01 3.34 8.19
N LYS A 182 32.02 4.20 8.29
CA LYS A 182 31.94 5.64 7.96
C LYS A 182 31.86 5.95 6.46
N ASN A 183 31.95 4.97 5.57
CA ASN A 183 32.17 5.23 4.15
C ASN A 183 31.10 4.52 3.30
N SER A 184 30.31 5.31 2.57
CA SER A 184 29.35 4.91 1.54
C SER A 184 28.11 4.08 1.96
N LEU A 185 27.51 4.34 3.13
CA LEU A 185 26.10 3.95 3.30
C LEU A 185 25.26 4.69 2.24
N ASN A 186 25.00 3.94 1.17
CA ASN A 186 24.58 4.40 -0.13
C ASN A 186 23.32 5.26 -0.02
N LYS A 187 23.38 6.47 -0.58
CA LYS A 187 22.21 7.30 -0.92
C LYS A 187 21.15 6.51 -1.73
N ASN A 188 21.50 5.33 -2.27
CA ASN A 188 20.60 4.42 -3.02
C ASN A 188 19.31 4.03 -2.29
N HIS A 189 19.19 4.17 -0.97
CA HIS A 189 17.95 3.86 -0.24
C HIS A 189 17.11 5.09 0.11
N ILE A 190 17.61 6.30 -0.14
CA ILE A 190 16.86 7.52 0.16
C ILE A 190 15.68 7.64 -0.82
N LEU A 191 14.47 7.69 -0.26
CA LEU A 191 13.22 7.77 -1.02
C LEU A 191 12.77 9.22 -1.27
N PHE A 192 12.99 10.09 -0.29
CA PHE A 192 12.41 11.42 -0.26
C PHE A 192 13.46 12.48 0.06
N ASN A 193 13.22 13.68 -0.45
CA ASN A 193 13.94 14.90 -0.08
C ASN A 193 13.37 15.51 1.21
N GLN A 194 13.94 16.64 1.63
CA GLN A 194 13.59 17.33 2.87
C GLN A 194 12.15 17.89 2.94
N TYR A 195 11.47 18.06 1.81
CA TYR A 195 10.12 18.59 1.77
C TYR A 195 9.06 17.55 2.13
N PHE A 196 9.41 16.25 2.11
CA PHE A 196 8.48 15.19 2.47
C PHE A 196 8.28 15.09 3.98
N ASN A 197 7.03 15.24 4.42
CA ASN A 197 6.67 15.14 5.83
C ASN A 197 5.33 14.42 6.02
N TYR A 198 4.96 14.17 7.27
CA TYR A 198 3.60 13.81 7.64
C TYR A 198 2.92 14.98 8.36
N TYR A 199 1.61 15.07 8.23
CA TYR A 199 0.80 16.01 9.00
C TYR A 199 -0.57 15.40 9.25
N GLU A 200 -0.96 15.27 10.53
CA GLU A 200 -2.13 14.50 10.95
C GLU A 200 -2.10 13.07 10.35
N ASN A 201 -3.09 12.70 9.54
CA ASN A 201 -3.20 11.39 8.90
C ASN A 201 -2.68 11.37 7.46
N ASP A 202 -2.07 12.43 6.97
CA ASP A 202 -1.66 12.57 5.56
C ASP A 202 -0.15 12.71 5.42
N TYR A 203 0.36 12.36 4.24
CA TYR A 203 1.68 12.77 3.82
C TYR A 203 1.60 14.06 3.01
N VAL A 204 2.57 14.95 3.27
CA VAL A 204 2.55 16.32 2.79
C VAL A 204 3.90 16.73 2.21
N TYR A 205 3.82 17.55 1.17
CA TYR A 205 4.86 18.51 0.85
C TYR A 205 4.78 19.65 1.87
N LYS A 206 5.88 19.86 2.59
CA LYS A 206 6.04 20.92 3.58
C LYS A 206 7.20 21.81 3.15
N ASP A 207 6.89 23.09 2.96
CA ASP A 207 7.87 24.12 2.63
C ASP A 207 7.62 25.38 3.46
N TYR A 208 8.63 26.23 3.58
CA TYR A 208 8.53 27.51 4.25
C TYR A 208 8.59 28.64 3.22
N ASP A 209 7.49 29.38 3.10
CA ASP A 209 7.43 30.59 2.29
C ASP A 209 8.07 31.74 3.09
N GLU A 210 9.32 32.07 2.75
CA GLU A 210 10.04 33.16 3.40
C GLU A 210 9.36 34.52 3.23
N HIS A 211 8.73 34.77 2.08
CA HIS A 211 8.08 36.04 1.78
C HIS A 211 6.86 36.25 2.68
N ASN A 212 6.04 35.22 2.83
CA ASN A 212 4.81 35.28 3.64
C ASN A 212 5.02 34.80 5.09
N LYS A 213 6.25 34.42 5.44
CA LYS A 213 6.66 33.86 6.74
C LYS A 213 5.74 32.73 7.22
N ASN A 214 5.29 31.88 6.30
CA ASN A 214 4.31 30.84 6.60
C ASN A 214 4.73 29.45 6.12
N ILE A 215 4.16 28.42 6.71
CA ILE A 215 4.38 27.03 6.29
C ILE A 215 3.33 26.68 5.24
N ILE A 216 3.79 26.26 4.07
CA ILE A 216 2.94 25.71 3.02
C ILE A 216 2.82 24.20 3.24
N LEU A 217 1.59 23.72 3.38
CA LEU A 217 1.28 22.29 3.44
C LEU A 217 0.38 21.90 2.26
N LYS A 218 0.86 20.97 1.43
CA LYS A 218 0.07 20.35 0.36
C LYS A 218 0.10 18.84 0.49
N LYS A 219 -1.06 18.20 0.41
CA LYS A 219 -1.19 16.75 0.50
C LYS A 219 -0.62 16.07 -0.74
N VAL A 220 0.29 15.11 -0.54
CA VAL A 220 0.90 14.28 -1.57
C VAL A 220 0.56 12.79 -1.42
N GLY A 221 0.13 12.39 -0.22
CA GLY A 221 -0.32 11.03 0.07
C GLY A 221 -1.48 11.03 1.06
N GLY A 222 -2.51 10.24 0.78
CA GLY A 222 -3.65 10.03 1.68
C GLY A 222 -3.59 8.66 2.33
N ASN A 223 -3.69 8.62 3.66
CA ASN A 223 -3.67 7.35 4.38
C ASN A 223 -5.07 6.95 4.85
N ALA A 224 -5.28 5.64 4.94
CA ALA A 224 -6.41 5.04 5.61
C ALA A 224 -6.00 3.75 6.31
N GLN A 225 -6.71 3.42 7.37
CA GLN A 225 -6.35 2.32 8.26
C GLN A 225 -7.56 1.51 8.72
N SER A 226 -7.29 0.27 9.12
CA SER A 226 -8.21 -0.60 9.85
C SER A 226 -7.42 -1.38 10.90
N PHE A 227 -8.06 -1.65 12.04
CA PHE A 227 -7.45 -2.33 13.18
C PHE A 227 -8.28 -3.57 13.52
N ALA A 228 -7.59 -4.68 13.75
CA ALA A 228 -8.14 -5.90 14.31
C ALA A 228 -7.35 -6.28 15.57
N ARG A 229 -7.73 -7.40 16.20
CA ARG A 229 -7.14 -7.85 17.47
C ARG A 229 -5.62 -8.02 17.37
N ASN A 230 -5.15 -8.67 16.32
CA ASN A 230 -3.74 -9.05 16.16
C ASN A 230 -3.02 -8.25 15.07
N TYR A 231 -3.78 -7.55 14.21
CA TYR A 231 -3.27 -6.93 12.98
C TYR A 231 -3.79 -5.52 12.79
N PHE A 232 -3.08 -4.76 11.97
CA PHE A 232 -3.56 -3.52 11.39
C PHE A 232 -3.28 -3.50 9.88
N VAL A 233 -4.06 -2.69 9.18
CA VAL A 233 -3.78 -2.24 7.82
C VAL A 233 -3.53 -0.75 7.84
N HIS A 234 -2.49 -0.31 7.14
CA HIS A 234 -2.25 1.07 6.79
C HIS A 234 -1.92 1.13 5.30
N HIS A 235 -2.79 1.76 4.52
CA HIS A 235 -2.53 1.96 3.10
C HIS A 235 -2.48 3.43 2.72
N THR A 236 -1.65 3.71 1.74
CA THR A 236 -1.34 5.05 1.26
C THR A 236 -1.63 5.12 -0.23
N SER A 237 -2.35 6.17 -0.65
CA SER A 237 -2.46 6.56 -2.05
C SER A 237 -1.58 7.79 -2.31
N TYR A 238 -0.42 7.59 -2.93
CA TYR A 238 0.45 8.68 -3.37
C TYR A 238 -0.04 9.25 -4.70
N ILE A 239 -0.14 10.58 -4.78
CA ILE A 239 -0.58 11.29 -5.98
C ILE A 239 0.64 11.47 -6.88
N TRP A 240 0.77 10.66 -7.93
CA TRP A 240 1.88 10.76 -8.86
C TRP A 240 1.72 11.94 -9.82
N THR A 241 0.51 12.12 -10.36
CA THR A 241 0.14 13.27 -11.20
C THR A 241 -1.23 13.81 -10.79
N CYS A 242 -1.43 15.12 -10.97
CA CYS A 242 -2.66 15.80 -10.58
C CYS A 242 -3.45 16.25 -11.82
N ASP A 243 -4.58 15.61 -12.11
CA ASP A 243 -5.63 16.18 -12.97
C ASP A 243 -6.66 16.91 -12.10
N TYR A 244 -6.36 18.18 -11.81
CA TYR A 244 -7.23 19.00 -10.96
C TYR A 244 -8.60 19.27 -11.61
N LYS A 245 -8.66 19.33 -12.95
CA LYS A 245 -9.88 19.64 -13.68
C LYS A 245 -10.86 18.48 -13.57
N GLU A 246 -10.40 17.27 -13.88
CA GLU A 246 -11.22 16.06 -13.78
C GLU A 246 -11.63 15.78 -12.31
N MET A 247 -10.70 15.92 -11.35
CA MET A 247 -11.03 15.79 -9.93
C MET A 247 -12.14 16.75 -9.48
N ASN A 248 -12.14 18.00 -9.95
CA ASN A 248 -13.16 19.00 -9.61
C ASN A 248 -14.54 18.72 -10.23
N ASN A 249 -14.62 17.91 -11.29
CA ASN A 249 -15.88 17.46 -11.89
C ASN A 249 -16.47 16.26 -11.13
N ILE A 250 -15.62 15.48 -10.47
CA ILE A 250 -15.97 14.23 -9.82
C ILE A 250 -16.23 14.41 -8.32
N LEU A 251 -15.31 15.06 -7.61
CA LEU A 251 -15.28 15.10 -6.16
C LEU A 251 -15.84 16.41 -5.60
N LEU A 252 -16.67 16.28 -4.57
CA LEU A 252 -17.04 17.40 -3.71
C LEU A 252 -15.91 17.74 -2.74
N ASN A 253 -15.87 19.02 -2.32
CA ASN A 253 -15.12 19.40 -1.12
C ASN A 253 -15.81 18.75 0.10
N PRO A 254 -15.12 17.85 0.83
CA PRO A 254 -15.76 17.11 1.90
C PRO A 254 -16.13 18.02 3.07
N SER A 255 -17.31 17.81 3.64
CA SER A 255 -17.77 18.52 4.84
C SER A 255 -16.85 18.25 6.03
N LYS A 256 -16.47 16.98 6.23
CA LYS A 256 -15.47 16.54 7.20
C LYS A 256 -14.09 16.49 6.53
N GLN A 257 -13.22 17.43 6.89
CA GLN A 257 -11.87 17.58 6.35
C GLN A 257 -10.84 17.88 7.45
N PRO A 258 -9.55 17.57 7.24
CA PRO A 258 -8.48 18.04 8.11
C PRO A 258 -8.50 19.57 8.27
N ILE A 259 -8.17 20.06 9.46
CA ILE A 259 -8.18 21.51 9.75
C ILE A 259 -7.26 22.25 8.77
N TYR A 260 -6.06 21.69 8.52
CA TYR A 260 -5.09 22.31 7.62
C TYR A 260 -5.52 22.33 6.14
N ARG A 261 -6.55 21.56 5.73
CA ARG A 261 -7.14 21.73 4.39
C ARG A 261 -7.74 23.11 4.25
N ASN A 262 -8.32 23.66 5.32
CA ASN A 262 -8.89 25.00 5.38
C ASN A 262 -9.81 25.33 4.18
N LYS A 263 -10.70 24.39 3.81
CA LYS A 263 -11.65 24.52 2.68
C LYS A 263 -10.99 24.82 1.31
N ARG A 264 -9.68 24.67 1.18
CA ARG A 264 -8.96 24.86 -0.08
C ARG A 264 -9.52 23.92 -1.14
N LYS A 265 -9.66 24.46 -2.36
CA LYS A 265 -9.95 23.66 -3.56
C LYS A 265 -8.85 22.64 -3.81
N HIS A 266 -9.16 21.56 -4.52
CA HIS A 266 -8.21 20.47 -4.82
C HIS A 266 -6.88 20.99 -5.38
N GLN A 267 -6.91 21.95 -6.32
CA GLN A 267 -5.73 22.57 -6.94
C GLN A 267 -4.78 23.28 -5.96
N HIS A 268 -5.28 23.74 -4.82
CA HIS A 268 -4.47 24.45 -3.82
C HIS A 268 -4.09 23.56 -2.63
N PHE A 269 -4.73 22.39 -2.51
CA PHE A 269 -4.52 21.46 -1.40
C PHE A 269 -3.67 20.26 -1.78
N LEU A 270 -3.85 19.72 -2.99
CA LEU A 270 -3.16 18.52 -3.46
C LEU A 270 -1.92 18.88 -4.26
N GLN A 271 -0.90 18.02 -4.18
CA GLN A 271 0.35 18.14 -4.92
C GLN A 271 0.85 16.76 -5.35
N SER A 272 1.62 16.73 -6.45
CA SER A 272 2.34 15.54 -6.87
C SER A 272 3.44 15.16 -5.86
N ILE A 273 3.53 13.87 -5.54
CA ILE A 273 4.60 13.30 -4.73
C ILE A 273 5.97 13.51 -5.35
N LYS A 274 6.07 13.74 -6.68
CA LYS A 274 7.34 13.97 -7.38
C LYS A 274 8.18 15.10 -6.78
N LEU A 275 7.54 16.15 -6.25
CA LEU A 275 8.26 17.25 -5.59
C LEU A 275 8.91 16.86 -4.26
N CYS A 276 8.50 15.73 -3.69
CA CYS A 276 9.02 15.19 -2.44
C CYS A 276 10.05 14.09 -2.66
N LEU A 277 10.20 13.57 -3.88
CA LEU A 277 11.09 12.44 -4.16
C LEU A 277 12.55 12.87 -4.14
N HIS A 278 13.43 11.90 -3.86
CA HIS A 278 14.86 12.09 -4.11
C HIS A 278 15.11 12.22 -5.63
N ASP A 279 16.14 12.99 -6.01
CA ASP A 279 16.38 13.44 -7.39
C ASP A 279 16.63 12.32 -8.39
N ASP A 280 16.91 11.10 -7.96
CA ASP A 280 17.11 9.92 -8.81
C ASP A 280 15.85 9.07 -9.00
N ILE A 281 14.69 9.50 -8.46
CA ILE A 281 13.41 8.79 -8.56
C ILE A 281 12.46 9.54 -9.49
N HIS A 282 12.41 9.10 -10.75
CA HIS A 282 11.56 9.73 -11.76
C HIS A 282 10.31 8.92 -12.12
N THR A 283 10.30 7.62 -11.79
CA THR A 283 9.21 6.70 -12.09
C THR A 283 8.71 5.97 -10.84
N PRO A 284 7.44 5.54 -10.80
CA PRO A 284 6.93 4.75 -9.68
C PRO A 284 7.70 3.43 -9.52
N ASN A 285 8.20 2.86 -10.61
CA ASN A 285 8.99 1.64 -10.58
C ASN A 285 10.32 1.85 -9.83
N ILE A 286 11.04 2.94 -10.10
CA ILE A 286 12.26 3.28 -9.34
C ILE A 286 11.94 3.51 -7.85
N PHE A 287 10.80 4.15 -7.55
CA PHE A 287 10.35 4.30 -6.16
C PHE A 287 10.16 2.94 -5.48
N ILE A 288 9.47 2.01 -6.14
CA ILE A 288 9.23 0.65 -5.63
C ILE A 288 10.54 -0.09 -5.40
N GLU A 289 11.48 -0.03 -6.35
CA GLU A 289 12.81 -0.64 -6.22
C GLU A 289 13.56 -0.13 -4.99
N LYS A 290 13.56 1.18 -4.76
CA LYS A 290 14.17 1.77 -3.57
C LYS A 290 13.43 1.44 -2.28
N LEU A 291 12.10 1.37 -2.32
CA LEU A 291 11.29 0.99 -1.16
C LEU A 291 11.61 -0.44 -0.73
N ILE A 292 11.71 -1.39 -1.68
CA ILE A 292 12.12 -2.78 -1.43
C ILE A 292 13.48 -2.81 -0.73
N LYS A 293 14.46 -2.07 -1.28
CA LYS A 293 15.81 -1.99 -0.70
C LYS A 293 15.79 -1.46 0.73
N HIS A 294 15.02 -0.40 0.99
CA HIS A 294 14.90 0.17 2.33
C HIS A 294 14.21 -0.79 3.31
N ILE A 295 13.16 -1.50 2.89
CA ILE A 295 12.49 -2.54 3.70
C ILE A 295 13.47 -3.65 4.06
N LYS A 296 14.29 -4.14 3.12
CA LYS A 296 15.32 -5.15 3.42
C LYS A 296 16.30 -4.65 4.48
N HIS A 297 16.74 -3.40 4.38
CA HIS A 297 17.60 -2.79 5.41
C HIS A 297 16.92 -2.75 6.79
N ILE A 298 15.65 -2.34 6.85
CA ILE A 298 14.85 -2.33 8.08
C ILE A 298 14.78 -3.74 8.71
N ILE A 299 14.48 -4.76 7.89
CA ILE A 299 14.36 -6.15 8.36
C ILE A 299 15.70 -6.68 8.87
N ASN A 300 16.79 -6.42 8.16
CA ASN A 300 18.13 -6.81 8.60
C ASN A 300 18.49 -6.18 9.95
N TYR A 301 18.25 -4.86 10.10
CA TYR A 301 18.47 -4.16 11.37
C TYR A 301 17.63 -4.76 12.51
N LYS A 302 16.35 -5.06 12.24
CA LYS A 302 15.46 -5.69 13.21
C LYS A 302 15.96 -7.08 13.62
N ASN A 303 16.46 -7.88 12.70
CA ASN A 303 17.01 -9.22 12.99
C ASN A 303 18.29 -9.18 13.84
N ILE A 304 19.10 -8.13 13.70
CA ILE A 304 20.30 -7.90 14.51
C ILE A 304 19.92 -7.49 15.93
N THR A 305 18.92 -6.60 16.07
CA THR A 305 18.57 -5.97 17.35
C THR A 305 17.54 -6.74 18.18
N ASP A 306 16.66 -7.51 17.54
CA ASP A 306 15.61 -8.28 18.23
C ASP A 306 16.15 -9.64 18.68
N GLN A 307 16.06 -9.94 19.98
CA GLN A 307 16.56 -11.20 20.56
C GLN A 307 15.56 -12.35 20.39
N HIS A 308 14.30 -12.08 20.10
CA HIS A 308 13.22 -13.09 20.16
C HIS A 308 12.61 -13.40 18.82
N ASP A 309 12.59 -12.45 17.89
CA ASP A 309 12.01 -12.63 16.57
C ASP A 309 13.08 -12.56 15.48
N TYR A 310 12.92 -13.39 14.46
CA TYR A 310 13.64 -13.29 13.19
C TYR A 310 12.63 -13.15 12.05
N TRP A 311 12.84 -12.16 11.19
CA TRP A 311 11.98 -11.84 10.06
C TRP A 311 12.68 -12.16 8.75
N PHE A 312 12.04 -12.97 7.92
CA PHE A 312 12.39 -13.10 6.51
C PHE A 312 11.65 -12.06 5.68
N PHE A 313 12.30 -11.49 4.66
CA PHE A 313 11.67 -10.63 3.68
C PHE A 313 11.58 -11.36 2.34
N ASN A 314 10.39 -11.84 2.00
CA ASN A 314 10.16 -12.71 0.86
C ASN A 314 9.31 -12.03 -0.21
N LYS A 315 9.46 -12.40 -1.47
CA LYS A 315 8.60 -11.94 -2.57
C LYS A 315 7.59 -13.02 -2.93
N ILE A 316 6.33 -12.64 -3.11
CA ILE A 316 5.35 -13.47 -3.84
C ILE A 316 5.23 -12.89 -5.24
N ASN A 317 5.75 -13.64 -6.22
CA ASN A 317 5.63 -13.30 -7.61
C ASN A 317 4.34 -13.90 -8.18
N LEU A 318 3.46 -13.06 -8.70
CA LEU A 318 2.21 -13.49 -9.32
C LEU A 318 2.47 -13.94 -10.76
N LYS A 319 2.22 -15.22 -11.06
CA LYS A 319 2.45 -15.83 -12.37
C LYS A 319 1.63 -15.11 -13.45
N ASN A 320 2.21 -14.89 -14.63
CA ASN A 320 1.60 -14.18 -15.78
C ASN A 320 1.25 -12.70 -15.53
N ILE A 321 1.50 -12.19 -14.32
CA ILE A 321 1.27 -10.79 -13.97
C ILE A 321 2.62 -10.08 -13.87
N ASN A 322 3.59 -10.67 -13.19
CA ASN A 322 4.89 -10.06 -12.99
C ASN A 322 5.88 -10.61 -14.01
N ASP A 323 6.20 -9.81 -15.02
CA ASP A 323 7.05 -10.22 -16.16
C ASP A 323 8.55 -10.23 -15.81
N HIS A 324 8.90 -9.74 -14.62
CA HIS A 324 10.29 -9.57 -14.18
C HIS A 324 10.54 -10.22 -12.82
N ILE A 325 10.51 -11.55 -12.78
CA ILE A 325 10.83 -12.36 -11.59
C ILE A 325 12.14 -11.90 -10.95
N LEU A 326 13.17 -11.68 -11.79
CA LEU A 326 14.55 -11.40 -11.39
C LEU A 326 14.80 -9.96 -10.91
N ARG A 327 13.92 -9.00 -11.18
CA ARG A 327 14.15 -7.63 -10.69
C ARG A 327 14.09 -7.61 -9.17
N ASN A 328 15.17 -7.11 -8.56
CA ASN A 328 15.38 -6.98 -7.12
C ASN A 328 15.44 -8.31 -6.36
N SER A 329 15.72 -9.43 -7.04
CA SER A 329 15.72 -10.75 -6.40
C SER A 329 16.72 -10.84 -5.25
N GLU A 330 17.83 -10.12 -5.35
CA GLU A 330 18.90 -10.03 -4.35
C GLU A 330 18.46 -9.40 -3.02
N HIS A 331 17.33 -8.69 -3.00
CA HIS A 331 16.81 -8.03 -1.79
C HIS A 331 15.83 -8.89 -1.01
N PHE A 332 15.45 -10.06 -1.55
CA PHE A 332 14.55 -11.00 -0.89
C PHE A 332 15.30 -12.23 -0.42
N ASP A 333 14.91 -12.76 0.74
CA ASP A 333 15.48 -14.01 1.28
C ASP A 333 14.96 -15.24 0.53
N ASP A 334 13.73 -15.19 0.03
CA ASP A 334 13.18 -16.20 -0.88
C ASP A 334 12.14 -15.57 -1.84
N ILE A 335 11.95 -16.22 -2.98
CA ILE A 335 10.98 -15.82 -4.01
C ILE A 335 10.04 -16.99 -4.29
N TYR A 336 8.77 -16.72 -4.02
CA TYR A 336 7.67 -17.63 -4.23
C TYR A 336 6.94 -17.31 -5.53
N VAL A 337 6.32 -18.31 -6.12
CA VAL A 337 5.37 -18.16 -7.22
C VAL A 337 3.99 -18.47 -6.71
N ALA A 338 3.05 -17.54 -6.90
CA ALA A 338 1.63 -17.77 -6.73
C ALA A 338 0.97 -17.70 -8.11
N ASP A 339 0.08 -18.64 -8.41
CA ASP A 339 -0.78 -18.56 -9.58
C ASP A 339 -2.15 -17.96 -9.22
N MET A 340 -2.99 -17.79 -10.24
CA MET A 340 -4.32 -17.21 -10.09
C MET A 340 -5.24 -18.06 -9.22
N ASN A 341 -5.07 -19.38 -9.27
CA ASN A 341 -5.86 -20.31 -8.48
C ASN A 341 -5.62 -20.07 -7.00
N LEU A 342 -4.38 -19.82 -6.57
CA LEU A 342 -4.09 -19.51 -5.18
C LEU A 342 -4.77 -18.21 -4.72
N LEU A 343 -4.74 -17.15 -5.54
CA LEU A 343 -5.41 -15.90 -5.21
C LEU A 343 -6.94 -16.09 -5.10
N GLN A 344 -7.50 -16.86 -6.02
CA GLN A 344 -8.92 -17.21 -6.00
C GLN A 344 -9.27 -18.06 -4.77
N CYS A 345 -8.40 -18.99 -4.36
CA CYS A 345 -8.56 -19.75 -3.11
C CYS A 345 -8.54 -18.83 -1.88
N ILE A 346 -7.63 -17.86 -1.81
CA ILE A 346 -7.58 -16.88 -0.72
C ILE A 346 -8.87 -16.08 -0.64
N PHE A 347 -9.31 -15.54 -1.78
CA PHE A 347 -10.54 -14.76 -1.85
C PHE A 347 -11.78 -15.60 -1.50
N ASN A 348 -11.92 -16.78 -2.09
CA ASN A 348 -13.06 -17.67 -1.85
C ASN A 348 -13.11 -18.16 -0.40
N TYR A 349 -11.96 -18.49 0.19
CA TYR A 349 -11.89 -18.87 1.60
C TYR A 349 -12.35 -17.71 2.50
N TYR A 350 -11.89 -16.49 2.23
CA TYR A 350 -12.36 -15.31 2.95
C TYR A 350 -13.86 -15.07 2.76
N ASN A 351 -14.34 -15.07 1.51
CA ASN A 351 -15.68 -14.64 1.16
C ASN A 351 -16.76 -15.67 1.56
N ASN A 352 -16.43 -16.97 1.58
CA ASN A 352 -17.41 -18.05 1.77
C ASN A 352 -17.30 -18.77 3.12
N SER A 353 -16.21 -18.56 3.88
CA SER A 353 -16.06 -19.19 5.19
C SER A 353 -16.94 -18.53 6.24
N SER A 354 -17.64 -19.35 7.04
CA SER A 354 -18.47 -18.88 8.16
C SER A 354 -17.68 -18.08 9.21
N LEU A 355 -16.36 -18.29 9.28
CA LEU A 355 -15.44 -17.54 10.15
C LEU A 355 -15.41 -16.04 9.86
N PHE A 356 -15.81 -15.61 8.66
CA PHE A 356 -15.74 -14.22 8.23
C PHE A 356 -17.11 -13.65 7.83
N ASN A 357 -18.20 -14.30 8.28
CA ASN A 357 -19.56 -13.84 8.00
C ASN A 357 -19.72 -12.36 8.36
N ASN A 358 -20.30 -11.59 7.43
CA ASN A 358 -20.53 -10.14 7.56
C ASN A 358 -19.28 -9.27 7.75
N MET A 359 -18.06 -9.80 7.53
CA MET A 359 -16.84 -8.99 7.64
C MET A 359 -16.51 -8.24 6.36
N ARG A 360 -17.04 -8.70 5.21
CA ARG A 360 -16.76 -8.15 3.89
C ARG A 360 -17.31 -6.73 3.72
N SER A 361 -16.39 -5.80 3.54
CA SER A 361 -16.66 -4.36 3.47
C SER A 361 -16.17 -3.71 2.17
N THR A 362 -15.39 -4.40 1.35
CA THR A 362 -15.04 -3.95 -0.01
C THR A 362 -16.05 -4.46 -1.03
N TYR A 363 -16.70 -3.54 -1.75
CA TYR A 363 -17.70 -3.86 -2.77
C TYR A 363 -17.92 -2.68 -3.72
N PHE A 364 -18.45 -2.97 -4.91
CA PHE A 364 -18.89 -1.94 -5.84
C PHE A 364 -20.21 -1.30 -5.42
N LEU A 365 -20.41 -0.05 -5.82
CA LEU A 365 -21.64 0.71 -5.65
C LEU A 365 -22.25 1.03 -7.02
N ASP A 366 -23.58 1.06 -7.12
CA ASP A 366 -24.24 1.77 -8.22
C ASP A 366 -24.24 3.29 -7.98
N LEU A 367 -24.85 4.05 -8.91
CA LEU A 367 -24.94 5.51 -8.81
C LEU A 367 -25.85 5.98 -7.66
N GLU A 368 -26.74 5.14 -7.14
CA GLU A 368 -27.58 5.43 -5.97
C GLU A 368 -26.86 5.14 -4.64
N GLY A 369 -25.73 4.43 -4.69
CA GLY A 369 -24.92 4.06 -3.54
C GLY A 369 -25.33 2.73 -2.91
N LYS A 370 -26.05 1.89 -3.64
CA LYS A 370 -26.39 0.52 -3.24
C LYS A 370 -25.25 -0.42 -3.62
N LYS A 371 -25.04 -1.44 -2.79
CA LYS A 371 -24.08 -2.52 -3.06
C LYS A 371 -24.53 -3.30 -4.30
N VAL A 372 -23.61 -3.54 -5.23
CA VAL A 372 -23.83 -4.34 -6.45
C VAL A 372 -22.84 -5.51 -6.54
N SER A 373 -23.00 -6.36 -7.54
CA SER A 373 -22.15 -7.54 -7.75
C SER A 373 -20.70 -7.17 -8.09
N ASP A 374 -19.79 -8.12 -7.88
CA ASP A 374 -18.35 -7.95 -8.17
C ASP A 374 -18.05 -7.86 -9.67
N ARG A 375 -19.02 -8.20 -10.51
CA ARG A 375 -18.96 -8.10 -11.97
C ARG A 375 -19.67 -6.87 -12.54
N TYR A 376 -20.25 -6.01 -11.69
CA TYR A 376 -21.12 -4.91 -12.15
C TYR A 376 -20.44 -3.95 -13.14
N TYR A 377 -19.17 -3.62 -12.91
CA TYR A 377 -18.40 -2.72 -13.80
C TYR A 377 -17.60 -3.43 -14.88
N ASP A 378 -17.71 -4.77 -14.98
CA ASP A 378 -16.97 -5.60 -15.93
C ASP A 378 -15.46 -5.26 -16.02
N ILE A 379 -14.84 -5.11 -14.86
CA ILE A 379 -13.42 -4.78 -14.78
C ILE A 379 -12.56 -6.00 -15.16
N PRO A 380 -11.34 -5.77 -15.68
CA PRO A 380 -10.35 -6.82 -15.82
C PRO A 380 -10.05 -7.41 -14.45
N THR A 381 -10.09 -8.73 -14.37
CA THR A 381 -9.84 -9.47 -13.14
C THR A 381 -8.97 -10.68 -13.43
N TYR A 382 -8.21 -10.99 -12.41
CA TYR A 382 -7.22 -12.01 -12.29
C TYR A 382 -7.73 -13.18 -11.42
N PHE A 383 -8.60 -12.94 -10.43
CA PHE A 383 -9.11 -14.00 -9.56
C PHE A 383 -10.63 -14.00 -9.24
N LEU A 384 -11.40 -13.00 -9.66
CA LEU A 384 -12.87 -12.98 -9.50
C LEU A 384 -13.57 -13.84 -10.55
#